data_AF-A0A7J2MR37-F1
#
_entry.id   AF-A0A7J2MR37-F1
#
_cell.length_a   1.000
_cell.length_b   1.000
_cell.length_c   1.000
_cell.angle_alpha   90.00
_cell.angle_beta   90.00
_cell.angle_gamma   90.00
#
_symmetry.space_group_name_H-M   'P 1'
#
loop_
_entity.id
_entity.type
_entity.pdbx_description
1 polymer ?
#
loop_
_entity_poly.entity_id
_entity_poly.type
_entity_poly.pdbx_seq_one_letter_code
_entity_poly.pdbx_strand_id
1 'polypeptide(L)'
;MKIQKGQAKNYSYNDKTYPQINCDDRYSSIEIKYKMEKILVDGSNVAWISKKDGKPNIENIEIIRLELEDKGYNPIIIVDATLRHIIPEEDKKRLERWIDDEKVIQAPAQVKADDALLKFAEERGLKIVSNDTFRDYEDMHPWIKDKSRRIPFNIIGSRAILHFR
;
A
#
# COMPACT_ATOMS: atom_id res chain seq x y z
N MET A 1 -34.62 -22.38 -15.24
CA MET A 1 -33.40 -22.05 -16.01
C MET A 1 -32.25 -22.88 -15.43
N LYS A 2 -31.74 -23.85 -16.18
CA LYS A 2 -30.68 -24.77 -15.72
C LYS A 2 -29.35 -24.00 -15.62
N ILE A 3 -28.85 -23.81 -14.41
CA ILE A 3 -27.54 -23.21 -14.15
C ILE A 3 -26.49 -24.33 -14.31
N GLN A 4 -25.62 -24.22 -15.31
CA GLN A 4 -24.54 -25.18 -15.54
C GLN A 4 -23.53 -25.14 -14.39
N LYS A 5 -22.97 -26.31 -14.07
CA LYS A 5 -21.84 -26.47 -13.15
C LYS A 5 -20.65 -25.63 -13.62
N GLY A 6 -20.04 -24.93 -12.67
CA GLY A 6 -18.68 -24.41 -12.78
C GLY A 6 -18.57 -23.06 -13.49
N GLN A 7 -18.92 -21.97 -12.80
CA GLN A 7 -18.25 -20.68 -12.96
C GLN A 7 -18.31 -19.91 -11.62
N ALA A 8 -17.35 -20.18 -10.76
CA ALA A 8 -17.09 -19.39 -9.57
C ALA A 8 -16.37 -18.09 -9.99
N LYS A 9 -17.12 -17.00 -10.19
CA LYS A 9 -16.53 -15.66 -10.35
C LYS A 9 -16.29 -15.08 -8.95
N ASN A 10 -15.06 -14.63 -8.67
CA ASN A 10 -14.73 -13.93 -7.43
C ASN A 10 -15.61 -12.67 -7.30
N TYR A 11 -16.28 -12.50 -6.16
CA TYR A 11 -17.01 -11.26 -5.83
C TYR A 11 -16.13 -10.36 -4.97
N SER A 12 -15.94 -9.12 -5.39
CA SER A 12 -15.35 -8.04 -4.59
C SER A 12 -16.47 -7.14 -4.07
N TYR A 13 -16.43 -6.82 -2.77
CA TYR A 13 -17.36 -5.86 -2.14
C TYR A 13 -16.58 -5.06 -1.10
N ASN A 14 -16.61 -3.72 -1.12
CA ASN A 14 -15.86 -2.85 -0.20
C ASN A 14 -14.39 -3.23 -0.02
N ASP A 15 -13.66 -3.44 -1.12
CA ASP A 15 -12.24 -3.87 -1.13
C ASP A 15 -11.96 -5.22 -0.45
N LYS A 16 -13.03 -5.95 -0.15
CA LYS A 16 -13.00 -7.24 0.50
C LYS A 16 -13.26 -8.35 -0.53
N THR A 17 -12.30 -9.25 -0.73
CA THR A 17 -12.45 -10.51 -1.51
C THR A 17 -12.88 -11.64 -0.58
N TYR A 18 -13.92 -12.39 -0.92
CA TYR A 18 -14.47 -13.47 -0.08
C TYR A 18 -14.13 -14.84 -0.67
N PRO A 19 -13.65 -15.81 0.13
CA PRO A 19 -13.41 -17.17 -0.37
C PRO A 19 -14.75 -17.84 -0.74
N GLN A 20 -14.76 -18.59 -1.84
CA GLN A 20 -15.89 -19.44 -2.18
C GLN A 20 -15.77 -20.77 -1.46
N ILE A 21 -16.80 -21.14 -0.69
CA ILE A 21 -16.91 -22.47 -0.08
C ILE A 21 -17.67 -23.34 -1.06
N ASN A 22 -16.97 -24.29 -1.70
CA ASN A 22 -17.62 -25.36 -2.45
C ASN A 22 -17.74 -26.57 -1.51
N CYS A 23 -18.91 -26.76 -0.92
CA CYS A 23 -19.20 -27.94 -0.11
C CYS A 23 -19.48 -29.14 -1.04
N ASP A 24 -18.42 -29.83 -1.46
CA ASP A 24 -18.49 -31.19 -2.02
C ASP A 24 -17.38 -32.00 -1.33
N ASP A 25 -17.72 -33.20 -0.85
CA ASP A 25 -16.98 -34.04 0.12
C ASP A 25 -15.63 -34.61 -0.39
N ARG A 26 -15.02 -34.01 -1.42
CA ARG A 26 -13.89 -34.56 -2.18
C ARG A 26 -12.62 -33.70 -2.19
N TYR A 27 -12.57 -32.58 -1.46
CA TYR A 27 -11.43 -31.66 -1.49
C TYR A 27 -10.36 -32.00 -0.43
N SER A 28 -9.43 -32.88 -0.78
CA SER A 28 -8.09 -32.88 -0.16
C SER A 28 -7.32 -31.67 -0.67
N SER A 29 -6.90 -30.78 0.24
CA SER A 29 -6.21 -29.49 0.04
C SER A 29 -7.05 -28.38 -0.62
N ILE A 30 -7.65 -27.56 0.24
CA ILE A 30 -8.17 -26.24 -0.11
C ILE A 30 -7.05 -25.25 0.22
N GLU A 31 -6.54 -24.55 -0.79
CA GLU A 31 -5.63 -23.42 -0.57
C GLU A 31 -6.48 -22.21 -0.13
N ILE A 32 -6.60 -22.01 1.18
CA ILE A 32 -7.33 -20.88 1.76
C ILE A 32 -6.48 -19.62 1.54
N LYS A 33 -6.75 -18.87 0.46
CA LYS A 33 -6.19 -17.52 0.30
C LYS A 33 -6.84 -16.60 1.32
N TYR A 34 -6.16 -16.39 2.45
CA TYR A 34 -6.54 -15.36 3.41
C TYR A 34 -6.57 -14.01 2.71
N LYS A 35 -7.67 -13.30 2.91
CA LYS A 35 -7.85 -11.96 2.36
C LYS A 35 -7.02 -10.99 3.21
N MET A 36 -5.88 -10.59 2.66
CA MET A 36 -5.00 -9.60 3.27
C MET A 36 -5.69 -8.23 3.28
N GLU A 37 -5.66 -7.56 4.43
CA GLU A 37 -6.20 -6.20 4.58
C GLU A 37 -5.35 -5.24 3.73
N LYS A 38 -6.01 -4.45 2.87
CA LYS A 38 -5.31 -3.44 2.07
C LYS A 38 -4.85 -2.30 2.98
N ILE A 39 -3.65 -1.81 2.72
CA ILE A 39 -3.07 -0.69 3.45
C ILE A 39 -2.35 0.21 2.45
N LEU A 40 -2.54 1.52 2.58
CA LEU A 40 -1.90 2.48 1.69
C LEU A 40 -0.53 2.86 2.28
N VAL A 41 0.47 3.00 1.42
CA VAL A 41 1.81 3.40 1.80
C VAL A 41 2.18 4.64 1.00
N ASP A 42 2.53 5.70 1.72
CA ASP A 42 3.13 6.89 1.17
C ASP A 42 4.61 6.60 0.87
N GLY A 43 4.87 6.09 -0.34
CA GLY A 43 6.18 5.65 -0.78
C GLY A 43 7.19 6.80 -0.88
N SER A 44 6.73 8.02 -1.19
CA SER A 44 7.58 9.22 -1.17
C SER A 44 8.08 9.49 0.24
N ASN A 45 7.19 9.57 1.23
CA ASN A 45 7.57 9.78 2.63
C ASN A 45 8.51 8.67 3.13
N VAL A 46 8.19 7.41 2.81
CA VAL A 46 9.03 6.25 3.16
C VAL A 46 10.43 6.36 2.58
N ALA A 47 10.57 6.74 1.31
CA ALA A 47 11.89 6.91 0.69
C ALA A 47 12.74 7.98 1.39
N TRP A 48 12.13 8.99 2.01
CA TRP A 48 12.84 10.10 2.66
C TRP A 48 13.33 9.83 4.09
N ILE A 49 12.76 8.88 4.83
CA ILE A 49 13.02 8.71 6.28
C ILE A 49 14.47 8.31 6.61
N SER A 50 15.07 7.41 5.84
CA SER A 50 16.48 7.00 5.99
C SER A 50 17.26 7.35 4.73
N LYS A 51 17.22 8.64 4.36
CA LYS A 51 17.89 9.17 3.17
C LYS A 51 19.39 8.84 3.18
N LYS A 52 19.92 8.46 2.01
CA LYS A 52 21.34 8.16 1.81
C LYS A 52 21.98 9.33 1.07
N ASP A 53 23.03 9.93 1.64
CA ASP A 53 23.74 11.08 1.06
C ASP A 53 22.81 12.24 0.69
N GLY A 54 21.78 12.47 1.51
CA GLY A 54 20.80 13.54 1.28
C GLY A 54 19.73 13.23 0.23
N LYS A 55 19.76 12.05 -0.41
CA LYS A 55 18.79 11.60 -1.42
C LYS A 55 17.82 10.55 -0.90
N PRO A 56 16.60 10.46 -1.45
CA PRO A 56 15.66 9.41 -1.06
C PRO A 56 16.24 8.03 -1.35
N ASN A 57 15.95 7.08 -0.47
CA ASN A 57 16.39 5.70 -0.58
C ASN A 57 15.17 4.81 -0.84
N ILE A 58 15.05 4.30 -2.07
CA ILE A 58 13.91 3.47 -2.46
C ILE A 58 13.90 2.10 -1.76
N GLU A 59 15.04 1.66 -1.19
CA GLU A 59 15.10 0.43 -0.37
C GLU A 59 14.15 0.49 0.82
N ASN A 60 13.92 1.67 1.38
CA ASN A 60 12.98 1.86 2.48
C ASN A 60 11.56 1.41 2.10
N ILE A 61 11.17 1.58 0.83
CA ILE A 61 9.86 1.17 0.31
C ILE A 61 9.76 -0.36 0.36
N GLU A 62 10.81 -1.06 -0.05
CA GLU A 62 10.86 -2.52 -0.01
C GLU A 62 10.84 -3.06 1.43
N ILE A 63 11.58 -2.43 2.35
CA ILE A 63 11.55 -2.78 3.78
C ILE A 63 10.13 -2.66 4.35
N ILE A 64 9.43 -1.56 4.05
CA ILE A 64 8.05 -1.35 4.51
C ILE A 64 7.09 -2.35 3.87
N ARG A 65 7.23 -2.62 2.56
CA ARG A 65 6.43 -3.60 1.83
C ARG A 65 6.53 -4.98 2.48
N LEU A 66 7.75 -5.46 2.71
CA LEU A 66 8.01 -6.78 3.28
C LEU A 66 7.50 -6.90 4.72
N GLU A 67 7.70 -5.88 5.56
CA GLU A 67 7.20 -5.89 6.95
C GLU A 67 5.66 -5.88 7.00
N LEU A 68 4.99 -5.21 6.06
CA LEU A 68 3.53 -5.22 5.95
C LEU A 68 3.00 -6.57 5.45
N GLU A 69 3.63 -7.15 4.43
CA GLU A 69 3.29 -8.48 3.91
C GLU A 69 3.46 -9.57 4.99
N ASP A 70 4.55 -9.52 5.77
CA ASP A 70 4.78 -10.44 6.92
C ASP A 70 3.68 -10.32 7.99
N LYS A 71 3.14 -9.11 8.19
CA LYS A 71 1.99 -8.87 9.07
C LYS A 71 0.63 -9.23 8.46
N GLY A 72 0.59 -9.74 7.22
CA GLY A 72 -0.64 -10.15 6.53
C GLY A 72 -1.42 -9.02 5.87
N TYR A 73 -0.78 -7.90 5.58
CA TYR A 73 -1.36 -6.80 4.82
C TYR A 73 -1.02 -6.89 3.33
N ASN A 74 -1.86 -6.28 2.50
CA ASN A 74 -1.60 -6.07 1.07
C ASN A 74 -1.27 -4.59 0.81
N PRO A 75 0.02 -4.21 0.68
CA PRO A 75 0.42 -2.83 0.51
C PRO A 75 0.02 -2.29 -0.86
N ILE A 76 -0.58 -1.10 -0.88
CA ILE A 76 -0.73 -0.27 -2.07
C ILE A 76 0.25 0.88 -1.90
N ILE A 77 1.31 0.90 -2.69
CA ILE A 77 2.39 1.87 -2.54
C ILE A 77 2.23 2.94 -3.60
N ILE A 78 2.11 4.20 -3.17
CA ILE A 78 2.02 5.36 -4.07
C ILE A 78 3.25 6.23 -3.90
N VAL A 79 3.87 6.65 -5.01
CA VAL A 79 5.00 7.58 -5.03
C VAL A 79 4.69 8.79 -5.91
N ASP A 80 5.27 9.94 -5.55
CA ASP A 80 5.20 11.14 -6.40
C ASP A 80 5.93 10.94 -7.72
N ALA A 81 5.44 11.60 -8.77
CA ALA A 81 6.13 11.69 -10.06
C ALA A 81 7.54 12.31 -9.95
N THR A 82 7.78 13.12 -8.92
CA THR A 82 9.08 13.77 -8.68
C THR A 82 10.13 12.80 -8.16
N LEU A 83 9.73 11.70 -7.50
CA LEU A 83 10.66 10.77 -6.84
C LEU A 83 11.70 10.22 -7.82
N ARG A 84 11.26 9.84 -9.04
CA ARG A 84 12.13 9.31 -10.10
C ARG A 84 13.28 10.25 -10.49
N HIS A 85 13.11 11.56 -10.28
CA HIS A 85 14.08 12.57 -10.69
C HIS A 85 15.13 12.88 -9.62
N ILE A 86 14.84 12.56 -8.35
CA ILE A 86 15.65 12.94 -7.18
C ILE A 86 16.40 11.77 -6.56
N ILE A 87 15.98 10.53 -6.85
CA ILE A 87 16.69 9.32 -6.42
C ILE A 87 18.05 9.19 -7.12
N PRO A 88 18.99 8.41 -6.54
CA PRO A 88 20.25 8.07 -7.19
C PRO A 88 20.05 7.46 -8.58
N GLU A 89 21.01 7.67 -9.49
CA GLU A 89 20.92 7.21 -10.89
C GLU A 89 20.83 5.68 -10.96
N GLU A 90 21.57 4.99 -10.08
CA GLU A 90 21.57 3.54 -9.97
C GLU A 90 20.19 2.95 -9.58
N ASP A 91 19.36 3.73 -8.89
CA ASP A 91 18.05 3.31 -8.38
C ASP A 91 16.90 3.53 -9.38
N LYS A 92 17.11 4.36 -10.42
CA LYS A 92 16.04 4.73 -11.37
C LYS A 92 15.48 3.53 -12.11
N LYS A 93 16.34 2.68 -12.65
CA LYS A 93 15.93 1.45 -13.36
C LYS A 93 15.16 0.49 -12.45
N ARG A 94 15.49 0.48 -11.14
CA ARG A 94 14.80 -0.36 -10.17
C ARG A 94 13.40 0.18 -9.86
N LEU A 95 13.27 1.49 -9.68
CA LEU A 95 11.96 2.12 -9.50
C LEU A 95 11.07 1.96 -10.75
N GLU A 96 11.63 2.13 -11.95
CA GLU A 96 10.89 1.92 -13.21
C GLU A 96 10.33 0.48 -13.30
N ARG A 97 11.16 -0.53 -12.98
CA ARG A 97 10.70 -1.92 -12.91
C ARG A 97 9.59 -2.12 -11.88
N TRP A 98 9.68 -1.48 -10.71
CA TRP A 98 8.62 -1.56 -9.71
C TRP A 98 7.30 -0.95 -10.19
N ILE A 99 7.37 0.08 -11.03
CA ILE A 99 6.19 0.70 -11.64
C ILE A 99 5.62 -0.23 -12.72
N ASP A 100 6.46 -0.75 -13.61
CA ASP A 100 6.05 -1.68 -14.68
C ASP A 100 5.46 -2.98 -14.13
N ASP A 101 6.00 -3.48 -13.01
CA ASP A 101 5.51 -4.65 -12.28
C ASP A 101 4.26 -4.36 -11.42
N GLU A 102 3.74 -3.12 -11.44
CA GLU A 102 2.63 -2.64 -10.58
C GLU A 102 2.88 -2.79 -9.06
N LYS A 103 4.15 -2.95 -8.63
CA LYS A 103 4.54 -2.98 -7.21
C LYS A 103 4.44 -1.60 -6.56
N VAL A 104 4.65 -0.56 -7.36
CA VAL A 104 4.57 0.85 -6.96
C VAL A 104 3.74 1.61 -7.99
N ILE A 105 2.80 2.41 -7.52
CA ILE A 105 1.96 3.25 -8.36
C ILE A 105 2.54 4.66 -8.34
N GLN A 106 2.90 5.19 -9.52
CA GLN A 106 3.28 6.59 -9.65
C GLN A 106 2.04 7.48 -9.74
N ALA A 107 1.92 8.45 -8.85
CA ALA A 107 0.90 9.48 -8.94
C ALA A 107 1.10 10.35 -10.19
N PRO A 108 0.03 10.86 -10.84
CA PRO A 108 0.16 11.76 -11.98
C PRO A 108 0.99 13.00 -11.65
N ALA A 109 1.73 13.51 -12.64
CA ALA A 109 2.45 14.77 -12.48
C ALA A 109 1.47 15.92 -12.16
N GLN A 110 1.93 16.88 -11.34
CA GLN A 110 1.18 18.09 -10.95
C GLN A 110 -0.05 17.86 -10.04
N VAL A 111 -0.38 16.61 -9.72
CA VAL A 111 -1.25 16.29 -8.59
C VAL A 111 -0.35 16.20 -7.35
N LYS A 112 -0.64 16.97 -6.29
CA LYS A 112 0.00 16.70 -4.99
C LYS A 112 -0.39 15.28 -4.59
N ALA A 113 0.56 14.35 -4.49
CA ALA A 113 0.22 12.95 -4.22
C ALA A 113 -0.62 12.83 -2.93
N ASP A 114 -0.38 13.71 -1.96
CA ASP A 114 -1.14 13.79 -0.72
C ASP A 114 -2.65 13.88 -0.94
N ASP A 115 -3.15 14.75 -1.82
CA ASP A 115 -4.62 14.88 -2.05
C ASP A 115 -5.22 13.60 -2.64
N ALA A 116 -4.56 13.02 -3.65
CA ALA A 116 -5.04 11.79 -4.29
C ALA A 116 -4.96 10.58 -3.33
N LEU A 117 -3.86 10.49 -2.57
CA LEU A 117 -3.59 9.47 -1.56
C LEU A 117 -4.65 9.53 -0.44
N LEU A 118 -4.89 10.71 0.11
CA LEU A 118 -5.83 10.92 1.21
C LEU A 118 -7.28 10.67 0.77
N LYS A 119 -7.67 11.17 -0.39
CA LYS A 119 -8.99 10.89 -0.97
C LYS A 119 -9.20 9.40 -1.20
N PHE A 120 -8.21 8.71 -1.77
CA PHE A 120 -8.31 7.26 -2.00
C PHE A 120 -8.44 6.48 -0.69
N ALA A 121 -7.66 6.84 0.34
CA ALA A 121 -7.76 6.23 1.65
C ALA A 121 -9.12 6.49 2.31
N GLU A 122 -9.68 7.68 2.15
CA GLU A 122 -11.01 8.04 2.64
C GLU A 122 -12.10 7.19 1.99
N GLU A 123 -12.18 7.21 0.65
CA GLU A 123 -13.20 6.51 -0.14
C GLU A 123 -13.22 5.01 0.14
N ARG A 124 -12.04 4.42 0.38
CA ARG A 124 -11.89 2.97 0.61
C ARG A 124 -11.76 2.60 2.09
N GLY A 125 -11.77 3.58 2.99
CA GLY A 125 -11.61 3.31 4.41
C GLY A 125 -10.26 2.65 4.75
N LEU A 126 -9.17 2.98 4.06
CA LEU A 126 -7.84 2.38 4.29
C LEU A 126 -7.01 3.14 5.33
N LYS A 127 -6.13 2.41 6.04
CA LYS A 127 -5.06 3.02 6.83
C LYS A 127 -3.92 3.48 5.91
N ILE A 128 -3.17 4.51 6.31
CA ILE A 128 -2.00 5.03 5.60
C ILE A 128 -0.75 4.86 6.46
N VAL A 129 0.29 4.24 5.90
CA VAL A 129 1.65 4.27 6.45
C VAL A 129 2.33 5.55 5.96
N SER A 130 2.53 6.50 6.87
CA SER A 130 3.27 7.74 6.64
C SER A 130 3.66 8.39 7.97
N ASN A 131 4.84 9.00 8.00
CA ASN A 131 5.27 9.84 9.11
C ASN A 131 4.76 11.28 9.01
N ASP A 132 4.26 11.71 7.84
CA ASP A 132 3.59 13.00 7.72
C ASP A 132 2.29 13.01 8.53
N THR A 133 1.96 14.16 9.12
CA THR A 133 0.71 14.37 9.85
C THR A 133 -0.45 14.79 8.95
N PHE A 134 -0.19 15.25 7.73
CA PHE A 134 -1.19 15.76 6.78
C PHE A 134 -2.06 16.90 7.35
N ARG A 135 -1.50 17.71 8.25
CA ARG A 135 -2.24 18.78 8.95
C ARG A 135 -2.89 19.79 8.01
N ASP A 136 -2.21 20.09 6.90
CA ASP A 136 -2.70 21.04 5.89
C ASP A 136 -3.95 20.53 5.14
N TYR A 137 -4.28 19.24 5.28
CA TYR A 137 -5.38 18.57 4.62
C TYR A 137 -6.57 18.27 5.54
N GLU A 138 -6.48 18.59 6.84
CA GLU A 138 -7.52 18.25 7.83
C GLU A 138 -8.89 18.86 7.53
N ASP A 139 -8.94 20.03 6.90
CA ASP A 139 -10.19 20.70 6.53
C ASP A 139 -10.91 19.97 5.39
N MET A 140 -10.17 19.40 4.45
CA MET A 140 -10.70 18.64 3.32
C MET A 140 -10.95 17.17 3.67
N HIS A 141 -10.16 16.62 4.58
CA HIS A 141 -10.16 15.22 4.98
C HIS A 141 -10.20 15.09 6.52
N PRO A 142 -11.36 15.34 7.17
CA PRO A 142 -11.47 15.35 8.63
C PRO A 142 -11.08 14.03 9.30
N TRP A 143 -11.15 12.90 8.58
CA TRP A 143 -10.77 11.58 9.06
C TRP A 143 -9.28 11.50 9.46
N ILE A 144 -8.42 12.38 8.97
CA ILE A 144 -6.99 12.47 9.35
C ILE A 144 -6.82 12.63 10.88
N LYS A 145 -7.80 13.27 11.53
CA LYS A 145 -7.82 13.44 13.00
C LYS A 145 -7.95 12.12 13.75
N ASP A 146 -8.51 11.08 13.11
CA ASP A 146 -8.50 9.73 13.65
C ASP A 146 -7.08 9.15 13.56
N LYS A 147 -6.43 9.18 14.71
CA LYS A 147 -5.06 8.70 14.91
C LYS A 147 -4.86 7.23 14.57
N SER A 148 -5.90 6.40 14.51
CA SER A 148 -5.81 4.97 14.13
C SER A 148 -5.66 4.76 12.62
N ARG A 149 -5.98 5.79 11.83
CA ARG A 149 -5.94 5.75 10.36
C ARG A 149 -4.55 5.96 9.79
N ARG A 150 -3.65 6.57 10.55
CA ARG A 150 -2.26 6.77 10.17
C ARG A 150 -1.35 5.90 11.03
N ILE A 151 -0.44 5.20 10.38
CA ILE A 151 0.54 4.32 10.99
C ILE A 151 1.93 4.94 10.79
N PRO A 152 2.46 5.62 11.83
CA PRO A 152 3.86 6.06 11.83
C PRO A 152 4.80 4.85 11.84
N PHE A 153 6.04 5.07 11.44
CA PHE A 153 7.04 4.00 11.40
C PHE A 153 8.46 4.51 11.66
N ASN A 154 9.34 3.59 12.06
CA ASN A 154 10.78 3.77 12.08
C ASN A 154 11.44 2.67 11.24
N ILE A 155 12.59 2.97 10.62
CA ILE A 155 13.43 1.95 9.97
C ILE A 155 14.74 1.89 10.74
N ILE A 156 15.08 0.69 11.24
CA ILE A 156 16.31 0.43 12.00
C ILE A 156 17.06 -0.70 11.30
N GLY A 157 18.19 -0.38 10.67
CA GLY A 157 18.90 -1.31 9.81
C GLY A 157 18.00 -1.75 8.65
N SER A 158 17.71 -3.05 8.56
CA SER A 158 16.86 -3.65 7.53
C SER A 158 15.43 -3.96 8.01
N ARG A 159 15.00 -3.44 9.16
CA ARG A 159 13.68 -3.73 9.73
C ARG A 159 12.85 -2.46 9.91
N ALA A 160 11.57 -2.55 9.58
CA ALA A 160 10.59 -1.52 9.89
C ALA A 160 9.86 -1.83 11.20
N ILE A 161 9.62 -0.79 12.00
CA ILE A 161 8.76 -0.83 13.18
C ILE A 161 7.54 0.03 12.87
N LEU A 162 6.38 -0.62 12.72
CA LEU A 162 5.09 0.03 12.41
C LEU A 162 4.30 0.26 13.70
N HIS A 163 3.84 1.49 13.93
CA HIS A 163 3.14 1.90 15.15
C HIS A 163 1.62 1.95 14.92
N PHE A 164 0.97 0.79 15.00
CA PHE A 164 -0.49 0.70 15.01
C PHE A 164 -1.05 1.28 16.31
N ARG A 165 -2.23 1.91 16.24
CA ARG A 165 -2.94 2.51 17.38
C ARG A 165 -4.32 1.89 17.54
#